data_AF-M1DYS3-F1
#
_entry.id   AF-M1DYS3-F1
#
_cell.length_a   1.000
_cell.length_b   1.000
_cell.length_c   1.000
_cell.angle_alpha   90.00
_cell.angle_beta   90.00
_cell.angle_gamma   90.00
#
_symmetry.space_group_name_H-M   'P 1'
#
loop_
_entity.id
_entity.type
_entity.pdbx_description
1 polymer ?
#
loop_
_entity_poly.entity_id
_entity_poly.type
_entity_poly.pdbx_seq_one_letter_code
_entity_poly.pdbx_strand_id
1 'polypeptide(L)'
;MEISSSNLKRLKFENHLPYYNSDDLSLDIFAPHIQHLEISGYMYDLRCRLVNVSSLVSAKLTFQMNWTWFDQGPDEHQVIKTLIEDYLQKLSNATELTIGTCFI
;
A
#
# COMPACT_ATOMS: atom_id res chain seq x y z
N MET A 1 13.52 -1.74 -0.16
CA MET A 1 13.77 -0.46 0.54
C MET A 1 13.01 -0.47 1.86
N GLU A 2 13.52 0.17 2.91
CA GLU A 2 12.91 0.14 4.25
C GLU A 2 12.73 1.56 4.78
N ILE A 3 11.56 1.85 5.35
CA ILE A 3 11.32 3.05 6.17
C ILE A 3 11.17 2.58 7.61
N SER A 4 12.19 2.83 8.43
CA SER A 4 12.14 2.59 9.87
C SER A 4 12.25 3.90 10.64
N SER A 5 11.25 4.18 11.47
CA SER A 5 11.26 5.38 12.32
C SER A 5 10.29 5.24 13.48
N SER A 6 10.80 5.41 14.70
CA SER A 6 10.00 5.46 15.93
C SER A 6 9.35 6.83 16.16
N ASN A 7 9.85 7.89 15.52
CA ASN A 7 9.33 9.25 15.70
C ASN A 7 8.37 9.69 14.58
N LEU A 8 8.20 8.86 13.55
CA LEU A 8 7.33 9.16 12.41
C LEU A 8 5.86 9.13 12.85
N LYS A 9 5.21 10.30 12.82
CA LYS A 9 3.77 10.44 13.12
C LYS A 9 2.89 10.41 11.88
N ARG A 10 3.39 10.89 10.75
CA ARG A 10 2.68 10.93 9.47
C ARG A 10 3.58 10.44 8.36
N LEU A 11 3.05 9.58 7.49
CA LEU A 11 3.71 9.17 6.27
C LEU A 11 2.75 9.36 5.10
N LYS A 12 3.21 10.06 4.08
CA LYS A 12 2.58 10.09 2.77
C LYS A 12 3.55 9.46 1.78
N PHE A 13 3.14 8.33 1.21
CA PHE A 13 3.90 7.61 0.20
C PHE A 13 3.13 7.63 -1.11
N GLU A 14 3.81 8.06 -2.18
CA GLU A 14 3.23 8.19 -3.50
C GLU A 14 4.16 7.55 -4.51
N ASN A 15 3.74 6.41 -5.07
CA ASN A 15 4.50 5.69 -6.06
C ASN A 15 4.06 6.08 -7.46
N HIS A 16 4.93 6.82 -8.15
CA HIS A 16 4.76 7.25 -9.55
C HIS A 16 5.68 6.52 -10.52
N LEU A 17 6.40 5.48 -10.08
CA LEU A 17 7.46 4.90 -10.88
C LEU A 17 6.91 4.23 -12.16
N PRO A 18 7.33 4.66 -13.35
CA PRO A 18 6.89 4.08 -14.61
C PRO A 18 7.67 2.79 -14.87
N TYR A 19 7.00 1.63 -14.76
CA TYR A 19 7.14 0.31 -15.42
C TYR A 19 8.53 -0.30 -15.75
N TYR A 20 9.65 0.43 -15.71
CA TYR A 20 10.95 -0.03 -16.17
C TYR A 20 11.77 -0.58 -15.00
N ASN A 21 11.82 -1.92 -14.92
CA ASN A 21 12.67 -2.73 -14.04
C ASN A 21 12.29 -2.72 -12.55
N SER A 22 11.03 -3.01 -12.21
CA SER A 22 10.53 -3.04 -10.83
C SER A 22 10.52 -4.43 -10.17
N ASP A 23 11.29 -5.41 -10.67
CA ASP A 23 11.26 -6.78 -10.12
C ASP A 23 11.57 -6.85 -8.61
N ASP A 24 12.19 -5.82 -8.02
CA ASP A 24 12.70 -5.87 -6.64
C ASP A 24 12.43 -4.65 -5.74
N LEU A 25 11.59 -3.69 -6.13
CA LEU A 25 11.31 -2.52 -5.28
C LEU A 25 10.14 -2.78 -4.31
N SER A 26 10.36 -3.64 -3.31
CA SER A 26 9.50 -3.72 -2.14
C SER A 26 9.81 -2.59 -1.14
N LEU A 27 8.78 -2.02 -0.51
CA LEU A 27 8.93 -1.00 0.54
C LEU A 27 8.34 -1.50 1.85
N ASP A 28 9.19 -1.84 2.80
CA ASP A 28 8.74 -2.28 4.12
C ASP A 28 8.68 -1.08 5.09
N ILE A 29 7.52 -0.88 5.74
CA ILE A 29 7.28 0.22 6.68
C ILE A 29 7.26 -0.31 8.12
N PHE A 30 8.25 0.16 8.90
CA PHE A 30 8.43 -0.11 10.32
C PHE A 30 8.30 1.21 11.11
N ALA A 31 7.06 1.60 11.39
CA ALA A 31 6.76 2.84 12.09
C ALA A 31 5.72 2.59 13.20
N PRO A 32 6.13 2.01 14.36
CA PRO A 32 5.19 1.59 15.40
C PRO A 32 4.32 2.72 15.95
N HIS A 33 4.81 3.97 15.89
CA HIS A 33 4.14 5.15 16.44
C HIS A 33 3.50 6.06 15.38
N ILE A 34 3.39 5.57 14.14
CA ILE A 34 2.69 6.27 13.07
C ILE A 34 1.21 6.38 13.40
N GLN A 35 0.64 7.57 13.17
CA GLN A 35 -0.76 7.87 13.43
C GLN A 35 -1.53 8.07 12.13
N HIS A 36 -0.91 8.67 11.12
CA HIS A 36 -1.55 8.98 9.85
C HIS A 36 -0.73 8.39 8.69
N LEU A 37 -1.36 7.53 7.90
CA LEU A 37 -0.75 6.88 6.75
C LEU A 37 -1.55 7.20 5.49
N GLU A 38 -0.88 7.73 4.47
CA GLU A 38 -1.43 7.87 3.13
C GLU A 38 -0.55 7.12 2.15
N ILE A 39 -1.13 6.20 1.39
CA ILE A 39 -0.46 5.45 0.34
C ILE A 39 -1.23 5.67 -0.95
N SER A 40 -0.51 6.04 -2.00
CA SER A 40 -1.08 6.20 -3.33
C SER A 40 -0.13 5.75 -4.44
N GLY A 41 -0.68 5.29 -5.57
CA GLY A 41 0.10 4.89 -6.75
C GLY A 41 -0.51 3.73 -7.52
N TYR A 42 0.27 3.16 -8.46
CA TYR A 42 -0.14 1.99 -9.24
C TYR A 42 -0.09 0.72 -8.40
N MET A 43 -1.19 -0.06 -8.39
CA MET A 43 -1.32 -1.22 -7.50
C MET A 43 -0.25 -2.30 -7.73
N TYR A 44 0.11 -2.58 -8.99
CA TYR A 44 1.11 -3.60 -9.33
C TYR A 44 2.52 -3.20 -8.87
N ASP A 45 2.88 -1.93 -9.05
CA ASP A 45 4.20 -1.40 -8.68
C ASP A 45 4.34 -1.17 -7.17
N LEU A 46 3.23 -1.14 -6.44
CA LEU A 46 3.20 -0.83 -5.02
C LEU A 46 3.31 -2.10 -4.18
N ARG A 47 4.51 -2.71 -4.19
CA ARG A 47 4.90 -3.75 -3.21
C ARG A 47 5.28 -3.13 -1.87
N CYS A 48 4.42 -2.29 -1.31
CA CYS A 48 4.62 -1.78 0.03
C CYS A 48 4.03 -2.77 1.06
N ARG A 49 4.81 -3.11 2.08
CA ARG A 49 4.38 -3.99 3.16
C ARG A 49 4.37 -3.18 4.45
N LEU A 50 3.20 -3.08 5.05
CA LEU A 50 3.09 -2.57 6.42
C LEU A 50 3.61 -3.67 7.34
N VAL A 51 4.63 -3.41 8.16
CA VAL A 51 5.17 -4.46 9.05
C VAL A 51 4.84 -4.16 10.50
N ASN A 52 5.05 -2.91 10.92
CA ASN A 52 4.68 -2.47 12.27
C ASN A 52 4.10 -1.06 12.24
N VAL A 53 2.77 -0.98 12.34
CA VAL A 53 1.97 0.26 12.31
C VAL A 53 0.93 0.26 13.42
N SER A 54 1.29 -0.23 14.60
CA SER A 54 0.34 -0.52 15.70
C SER A 54 -0.39 0.70 16.27
N SER A 55 0.15 1.91 16.14
CA SER A 55 -0.46 3.15 16.66
C SER A 55 -1.33 3.89 15.63
N LEU A 56 -1.71 3.24 14.52
CA LEU A 56 -2.38 3.91 13.41
C LEU A 56 -3.78 4.38 13.81
N VAL A 57 -4.07 5.66 13.54
CA VAL A 57 -5.38 6.28 13.78
C VAL A 57 -6.16 6.37 12.48
N SER A 58 -5.51 6.88 11.42
CA SER A 58 -6.13 7.05 10.10
C SER A 58 -5.25 6.48 8.99
N ALA A 59 -5.86 5.76 8.07
CA ALA A 59 -5.24 5.29 6.84
C ALA A 59 -6.03 5.76 5.62
N LYS A 60 -5.32 6.21 4.59
CA LYS A 60 -5.88 6.47 3.26
C LYS A 60 -5.09 5.69 2.22
N LEU A 61 -5.76 4.80 1.50
CA LEU A 61 -5.18 4.01 0.41
C LEU A 61 -5.84 4.43 -0.90
N THR A 62 -5.08 4.88 -1.90
CA THR A 62 -5.60 5.29 -3.21
C THR A 62 -4.82 4.63 -4.33
N PHE A 63 -5.41 3.63 -4.99
CA PHE A 63 -4.71 2.85 -6.00
C PHE A 63 -5.20 3.17 -7.42
N GLN A 64 -4.28 3.25 -8.37
CA GLN A 64 -4.60 3.26 -9.79
C GLN A 64 -4.49 1.82 -10.33
N MET A 65 -5.56 1.37 -11.00
CA MET A 65 -5.62 0.10 -11.73
C MET A 65 -5.55 0.40 -13.22
N ASN A 66 -4.82 -0.41 -13.99
CA ASN A 66 -4.78 -0.29 -15.45
C ASN A 66 -5.58 -1.45 -16.07
N TRP A 67 -6.47 -1.15 -17.02
CA TRP A 67 -7.37 -2.13 -17.65
C TRP A 67 -6.65 -3.34 -18.23
N THR A 68 -5.44 -3.14 -18.74
CA THR A 68 -4.61 -4.20 -19.37
C THR A 68 -4.25 -5.35 -18.42
N TRP A 69 -4.53 -5.22 -17.12
CA TRP A 69 -4.25 -6.24 -16.10
C TRP A 69 -5.41 -7.23 -15.88
N PHE A 70 -6.64 -6.84 -16.20
CA PHE A 70 -7.78 -7.76 -16.14
C PHE A 70 -7.73 -8.83 -17.26
N ASP A 71 -6.91 -8.61 -18.28
CA ASP A 71 -6.68 -9.54 -19.39
C ASP A 71 -5.47 -10.48 -19.17
N GLN A 72 -4.71 -10.33 -18.07
CA GLN A 72 -3.49 -11.14 -17.82
C GLN A 72 -3.75 -12.47 -17.11
N GLY A 73 -5.03 -12.81 -16.89
CA GLY A 73 -5.43 -14.13 -16.39
C GLY A 73 -5.62 -14.20 -14.86
N PRO A 74 -6.13 -15.33 -14.36
CA PRO A 74 -6.63 -15.47 -13.00
C PRO A 74 -5.59 -15.30 -11.88
N ASP A 75 -4.30 -15.45 -12.18
CA ASP A 75 -3.22 -15.39 -11.18
C ASP A 75 -2.99 -13.95 -10.68
N GLU A 76 -3.08 -12.94 -11.55
CA GLU A 76 -2.88 -11.54 -11.15
C GLU A 76 -4.01 -11.02 -10.25
N HIS A 77 -5.25 -11.48 -10.50
CA HIS A 77 -6.39 -11.19 -9.64
C HIS A 77 -6.18 -11.69 -8.21
N GLN A 78 -5.55 -12.87 -8.05
CA GLN A 78 -5.25 -13.41 -6.72
C GLN A 78 -4.17 -12.62 -6.00
N VAL A 79 -3.15 -12.12 -6.71
CA VAL A 79 -2.11 -11.26 -6.14
C VAL A 79 -2.72 -9.96 -5.60
N ILE A 80 -3.56 -9.31 -6.42
CA ILE A 80 -4.29 -8.10 -6.04
C ILE A 80 -5.16 -8.34 -4.81
N LYS A 81 -5.94 -9.42 -4.80
CA LYS A 81 -6.79 -9.79 -3.67
C LYS A 81 -5.97 -10.02 -2.40
N THR A 82 -4.90 -10.79 -2.49
CA THR A 82 -4.02 -11.11 -1.36
C THR A 82 -3.38 -9.86 -0.77
N LEU A 83 -2.96 -8.92 -1.62
CA LEU A 83 -2.39 -7.65 -1.20
C LEU A 83 -3.43 -6.81 -0.45
N ILE A 84 -4.65 -6.67 -0.99
CA ILE A 84 -5.74 -5.95 -0.32
C ILE A 84 -6.05 -6.58 1.04
N GLU A 85 -6.14 -7.91 1.11
CA GLU A 85 -6.40 -8.63 2.36
C GLU A 85 -5.29 -8.38 3.40
N ASP A 86 -4.01 -8.40 3.02
CA ASP A 86 -2.88 -8.09 3.90
C ASP A 86 -2.96 -6.66 4.44
N TYR A 87 -3.26 -5.68 3.58
CA TYR A 87 -3.46 -4.30 4.00
C TYR A 87 -4.61 -4.17 4.99
N LEU A 88 -5.77 -4.74 4.70
CA LEU A 88 -6.94 -4.66 5.57
C LEU A 88 -6.68 -5.30 6.93
N GLN A 89 -5.98 -6.44 6.99
CA GLN A 89 -5.62 -7.09 8.25
C GLN A 89 -4.69 -6.20 9.08
N LYS A 90 -3.71 -5.57 8.46
CA LYS A 90 -2.71 -4.72 9.16
C LYS A 90 -3.25 -3.36 9.55
N LEU A 91 -4.25 -2.88 8.83
CA LEU A 91 -4.97 -1.64 9.10
C LEU A 91 -6.20 -1.84 10.00
N SER A 92 -6.45 -3.06 10.49
CA SER A 92 -7.59 -3.39 11.35
C SER A 92 -7.66 -2.56 12.64
N ASN A 93 -6.53 -2.07 13.13
CA ASN A 93 -6.45 -1.21 14.31
C ASN A 93 -6.75 0.27 14.02
N ALA A 94 -6.81 0.67 12.76
CA ALA A 94 -7.10 2.05 12.38
C ALA A 94 -8.56 2.38 12.68
N THR A 95 -8.79 3.54 13.28
CA THR A 95 -10.16 4.04 13.56
C THR A 95 -10.83 4.53 12.28
N GLU A 96 -10.02 5.06 11.35
CA GLU A 96 -10.50 5.56 10.06
C GLU A 96 -9.71 4.92 8.92
N LEU A 97 -10.42 4.24 8.02
CA LEU A 97 -9.88 3.72 6.77
C LEU A 97 -10.63 4.36 5.61
N THR A 98 -9.91 5.12 4.78
CA THR A 98 -10.43 5.66 3.53
C THR A 98 -9.81 4.90 2.36
N ILE A 99 -10.64 4.22 1.59
CA ILE A 99 -10.25 3.70 0.28
C ILE A 99 -10.61 4.78 -0.73
N GLY A 100 -9.58 5.41 -1.31
CA GLY A 100 -9.72 6.43 -2.34
C GLY A 100 -10.20 5.84 -3.67
N THR A 101 -10.35 6.71 -4.67
CA THR A 101 -10.85 6.32 -5.99
C THR A 101 -9.89 5.32 -6.63
N CYS A 102 -10.37 4.10 -6.86
CA CYS A 102 -9.75 3.18 -7.80
C CYS A 102 -10.05 3.70 -9.20
N PHE A 103 -9.06 4.30 -9.85
CA PHE A 103 -9.18 4.63 -11.27
C PHE A 103 -8.99 3.34 -12.07
N ILE A 104 -9.89 3.12 -13.02
CA ILE A 104 -9.92 2.02 -13.98
C ILE A 104 -9.48 2.57 -15.34
#